data_AF-A0A2H5FI34-F1
#
_entry.id   AF-A0A2H5FI34-F1
#
_cell.length_a   1.000
_cell.length_b   1.000
_cell.length_c   1.000
_cell.angle_alpha   90.00
_cell.angle_beta   90.00
_cell.angle_gamma   90.00
#
_symmetry.space_group_name_H-M   'P 1'
#
loop_
_entity.id
_entity.type
_entity.pdbx_description
1 polymer ?
#
loop_
_entity_poly.entity_id
_entity_poly.type
_entity_poly.pdbx_seq_one_letter_code
_entity_poly.pdbx_strand_id
1 'polypeptide(L)'
;MKSKLKRELQQFLEQERISLNSGIVNYITYKLADINVNAEQLNQGFSFDNEETTDKEKITFSIATGLDFSQIKKILNFFKVPEEKYLHGKPISINDETLIEHFIFYFKNRFQALKETSPQIIAQYKALSAPLLEAKAKNILEKHLDEVKQMIMANYLNTPLTMTIKNFISFISTLSGRIHDLESFPHLYVDILDSKKEINHFMQVQEINENQKLYAQLIMLLDSISLFERYHRNESVLSNTGLHKEFKEFLIPYRINPEKCDLLGNVILSLADVKIHTANLLQLAPGEDHARLVITFKNINEENINKIVVCMHHLGDETAFIVDGQSSFSTVSNPCFVFKNQEYPLYKSGNEAQAAKLDEKRSIEVDGKFFYNCVYPKIKENIAQMATQKQLSSYQETSKEDFKPIAETARVSEYSIFEKFQNTANQFETLNKKSSRTCICSLLKN
;
A
#
# COMPACT_ATOMS: atom_id res chain seq x y z
N MET A 1 5.94 -22.72 -23.30
CA MET A 1 4.51 -22.30 -23.29
C MET A 1 4.06 -22.24 -21.85
N LYS A 2 3.49 -21.12 -21.38
CA LYS A 2 2.90 -21.02 -20.03
C LYS A 2 1.78 -22.04 -19.88
N SER A 3 1.64 -22.65 -18.71
CA SER A 3 0.59 -23.65 -18.47
C SER A 3 -0.81 -23.06 -18.75
N LYS A 4 -1.70 -23.86 -19.37
CA LYS A 4 -3.08 -23.43 -19.71
C LYS A 4 -3.80 -22.86 -18.48
N LEU A 5 -3.64 -23.52 -17.33
CA LEU A 5 -4.16 -23.08 -16.04
C LEU A 5 -3.70 -21.67 -15.67
N LYS A 6 -2.37 -21.44 -15.61
CA LYS A 6 -1.81 -20.12 -15.25
C LYS A 6 -2.31 -19.04 -16.19
N ARG A 7 -2.27 -19.28 -17.51
CA ARG A 7 -2.70 -18.31 -18.52
C ARG A 7 -4.18 -17.93 -18.38
N GLU A 8 -5.07 -18.91 -18.30
CA GLU A 8 -6.51 -18.64 -18.27
C GLU A 8 -6.98 -18.05 -16.94
N LEU A 9 -6.43 -18.52 -15.81
CA LEU A 9 -6.74 -17.93 -14.51
C LEU A 9 -6.20 -16.51 -14.42
N GLN A 10 -4.98 -16.26 -14.89
CA GLN A 10 -4.40 -14.91 -14.90
C GLN A 10 -5.25 -13.97 -15.75
N GLN A 11 -5.62 -14.36 -16.97
CA GLN A 11 -6.45 -13.53 -17.85
C GLN A 11 -7.83 -13.23 -17.23
N PHE A 12 -8.45 -14.22 -16.58
CA PHE A 12 -9.73 -14.03 -15.90
C PHE A 12 -9.61 -13.10 -14.68
N LEU A 13 -8.62 -13.34 -13.81
CA LEU A 13 -8.46 -12.56 -12.58
C LEU A 13 -7.99 -11.12 -12.84
N GLU A 14 -7.16 -10.88 -13.86
CA GLU A 14 -6.73 -9.52 -14.24
C GLU A 14 -7.91 -8.67 -14.75
N GLN A 15 -8.96 -9.26 -15.34
CA GLN A 15 -10.21 -8.55 -15.66
C GLN A 15 -10.94 -8.09 -14.39
N GLU A 16 -10.85 -8.88 -13.32
CA GLU A 16 -11.41 -8.58 -12.01
C GLU A 16 -10.47 -7.75 -11.12
N ARG A 17 -9.30 -7.32 -11.64
CA ARG A 17 -8.23 -6.63 -10.89
C ARG A 17 -7.73 -7.44 -9.68
N ILE A 18 -7.65 -8.76 -9.83
CA ILE A 18 -7.14 -9.68 -8.82
C ILE A 18 -5.85 -10.31 -9.33
N SER A 19 -4.83 -10.35 -8.48
CA SER A 19 -3.57 -11.00 -8.74
C SER A 19 -3.74 -12.51 -8.61
N LEU A 20 -3.14 -13.26 -9.53
CA LEU A 20 -3.04 -14.71 -9.44
C LEU A 20 -2.35 -15.16 -8.14
N ASN A 21 -1.46 -14.31 -7.61
CA ASN A 21 -0.67 -14.55 -6.40
C ASN A 21 -1.35 -14.05 -5.10
N SER A 22 -2.60 -13.60 -5.18
CA SER A 22 -3.36 -13.13 -3.99
C SER A 22 -3.80 -14.24 -3.05
N GLY A 23 -3.58 -15.51 -3.40
CA GLY A 23 -4.07 -16.67 -2.65
C GLY A 23 -5.53 -17.06 -2.96
N ILE A 24 -6.26 -16.27 -3.75
CA ILE A 24 -7.67 -16.56 -4.08
C ILE A 24 -7.85 -17.90 -4.80
N VAL A 25 -6.86 -18.32 -5.60
CA VAL A 25 -6.89 -19.60 -6.31
C VAL A 25 -6.89 -20.76 -5.30
N ASN A 26 -6.03 -20.67 -4.27
CA ASN A 26 -5.97 -21.67 -3.21
C ASN A 26 -7.25 -21.64 -2.37
N TYR A 27 -7.75 -20.45 -2.00
CA TYR A 27 -9.00 -20.30 -1.27
C TYR A 27 -10.17 -20.98 -1.97
N ILE A 28 -10.39 -20.66 -3.26
CA ILE A 28 -11.48 -21.27 -4.02
C ILE A 28 -11.25 -22.77 -4.20
N THR A 29 -10.01 -23.22 -4.38
CA THR A 29 -9.69 -24.66 -4.48
C THR A 29 -10.10 -25.42 -3.22
N TYR A 30 -9.74 -24.93 -2.03
CA TYR A 30 -10.16 -25.55 -0.77
C TYR A 30 -11.68 -25.50 -0.58
N LYS A 31 -12.33 -24.40 -0.99
CA LYS A 31 -13.81 -24.31 -0.96
C LYS A 31 -14.50 -25.26 -1.93
N LEU A 32 -13.92 -25.52 -3.11
CA LEU A 32 -14.43 -26.52 -4.05
C LEU A 32 -14.28 -27.94 -3.52
N ALA A 33 -13.30 -28.18 -2.65
CA ALA A 33 -13.12 -29.44 -1.95
C ALA A 33 -13.90 -29.53 -0.62
N ASP A 34 -14.77 -28.55 -0.30
CA ASP A 34 -15.49 -28.46 0.98
C ASP A 34 -14.59 -28.53 2.22
N ILE A 35 -13.51 -27.74 2.19
CA ILE A 35 -12.52 -27.61 3.27
C ILE A 35 -12.40 -26.14 3.67
N ASN A 36 -12.42 -25.91 4.98
CA ASN A 36 -12.09 -24.62 5.57
C ASN A 36 -10.65 -24.68 6.06
N VAL A 37 -9.83 -23.76 5.59
CA VAL A 37 -8.41 -23.62 5.95
C VAL A 37 -8.16 -22.24 6.55
N ASN A 38 -7.15 -22.14 7.41
CA ASN A 38 -6.71 -20.86 7.97
C ASN A 38 -5.79 -20.09 6.99
N ALA A 39 -5.39 -18.88 7.36
CA ALA A 39 -4.56 -18.02 6.51
C ALA A 39 -3.19 -18.63 6.18
N GLU A 40 -2.52 -19.27 7.14
CA GLU A 40 -1.22 -19.92 6.91
C GLU A 40 -1.32 -21.09 5.94
N GLN A 41 -2.40 -21.86 6.04
CA GLN A 41 -2.69 -22.98 5.15
C GLN A 41 -3.02 -22.53 3.72
N LEU A 42 -3.55 -21.31 3.51
CA LEU A 42 -3.80 -20.75 2.18
C LEU A 42 -2.52 -20.48 1.37
N ASN A 43 -1.38 -20.34 2.06
CA ASN A 43 -0.07 -20.24 1.40
C ASN A 43 0.38 -21.58 0.79
N GLN A 44 -0.30 -22.68 1.11
CA GLN A 44 -0.04 -24.01 0.57
C GLN A 44 -1.13 -24.37 -0.44
N GLY A 45 -0.72 -24.60 -1.69
CA GLY A 45 -1.62 -24.92 -2.79
C GLY A 45 -0.88 -24.80 -4.12
N PHE A 46 -1.47 -24.09 -5.07
CA PHE A 46 -0.74 -23.66 -6.27
C PHE A 46 0.28 -22.58 -5.92
N SER A 47 1.46 -22.69 -6.54
CA SER A 47 2.45 -21.62 -6.60
C SER A 47 2.69 -21.25 -8.06
N PHE A 48 2.63 -19.95 -8.35
CA PHE A 48 2.79 -19.42 -9.71
C PHE A 48 4.04 -18.54 -9.87
N ASP A 49 4.84 -18.41 -8.80
CA ASP A 49 5.99 -17.49 -8.69
C ASP A 49 7.23 -17.96 -9.44
N ASN A 50 7.35 -19.27 -9.71
CA ASN A 50 8.47 -19.80 -10.47
C ASN A 50 8.24 -19.56 -11.98
N GLU A 51 8.86 -18.49 -12.49
CA GLU A 51 9.23 -18.40 -13.90
C GLU A 51 10.53 -19.20 -14.12
N GLU A 52 10.67 -19.79 -15.30
CA GLU A 52 11.93 -20.38 -15.81
C GLU A 52 12.36 -21.73 -15.24
N THR A 53 11.67 -22.80 -15.66
CA THR A 53 12.42 -23.93 -16.22
C THR A 53 11.80 -24.31 -17.56
N THR A 54 12.65 -24.43 -18.57
CA THR A 54 12.36 -24.70 -19.99
C THR A 54 11.73 -26.07 -20.25
N ASP A 55 11.51 -26.87 -19.21
CA ASP A 55 10.79 -28.13 -19.26
C ASP A 55 9.37 -27.93 -18.72
N LYS A 56 8.37 -27.91 -19.62
CA LYS A 56 6.92 -27.98 -19.36
C LYS A 56 6.54 -27.68 -17.91
N GLU A 57 6.17 -26.43 -17.58
CA GLU A 57 5.67 -26.02 -16.27
C GLU A 57 4.71 -27.09 -15.71
N LYS A 58 5.21 -27.97 -14.83
CA LYS A 58 4.38 -28.98 -14.17
C LYS A 58 3.55 -28.24 -13.14
N ILE A 59 2.26 -28.12 -13.41
CA ILE A 59 1.32 -27.57 -12.43
C ILE A 59 1.31 -28.53 -11.24
N THR A 60 1.62 -28.01 -10.06
CA THR A 60 1.56 -28.77 -8.83
C THR A 60 0.67 -28.09 -7.81
N PHE A 61 0.01 -28.90 -6.99
CA PHE A 61 -0.80 -28.45 -5.87
C PHE A 61 -0.28 -29.07 -4.57
N SER A 62 0.22 -28.24 -3.67
CA SER A 62 0.68 -28.65 -2.34
C SER A 62 -0.48 -28.67 -1.35
N ILE A 63 -0.81 -29.83 -0.79
CA ILE A 63 -1.85 -29.94 0.24
C ILE A 63 -1.35 -29.29 1.53
N ALA A 64 -2.17 -28.41 2.13
CA ALA A 64 -1.84 -27.76 3.39
C ALA A 64 -1.50 -28.74 4.52
N THR A 65 -0.44 -28.43 5.26
CA THR A 65 -0.09 -29.12 6.50
C THR A 65 -1.19 -28.98 7.56
N GLY A 66 -1.34 -30.00 8.40
CA GLY A 66 -2.31 -30.03 9.49
C GLY A 66 -3.74 -30.40 9.08
N LEU A 67 -4.00 -30.72 7.81
CA LEU A 67 -5.27 -31.30 7.39
C LEU A 67 -5.37 -32.76 7.82
N ASP A 68 -6.56 -33.17 8.28
CA ASP A 68 -6.82 -34.57 8.62
C ASP A 68 -6.96 -35.44 7.35
N PHE A 69 -6.92 -36.76 7.52
CA PHE A 69 -6.99 -37.70 6.39
C PHE A 69 -8.31 -37.60 5.60
N SER A 70 -9.42 -37.24 6.26
CA SER A 70 -10.72 -37.06 5.61
C SER A 70 -10.70 -35.84 4.67
N GLN A 71 -10.11 -34.74 5.12
CA GLN A 71 -9.90 -33.53 4.32
C GLN A 71 -8.94 -33.79 3.16
N ILE A 72 -7.81 -34.47 3.40
CA ILE A 72 -6.88 -34.87 2.35
C ILE A 72 -7.61 -35.69 1.27
N LYS A 73 -8.43 -36.66 1.67
CA LYS A 73 -9.22 -37.49 0.76
C LYS A 73 -10.18 -36.67 -0.12
N LYS A 74 -10.80 -35.60 0.41
CA LYS A 74 -11.62 -34.69 -0.41
C LYS A 74 -10.81 -34.00 -1.51
N ILE A 75 -9.60 -33.54 -1.20
CA ILE A 75 -8.70 -32.90 -2.17
C ILE A 75 -8.28 -33.91 -3.25
N LEU A 76 -7.89 -35.12 -2.84
CA LEU A 76 -7.51 -36.18 -3.76
C LEU A 76 -8.67 -36.56 -4.70
N ASN A 77 -9.88 -36.69 -4.16
CA ASN A 77 -11.08 -36.96 -4.96
C ASN A 77 -11.38 -35.82 -5.95
N PHE A 78 -11.24 -34.57 -5.52
CA PHE A 78 -11.42 -33.40 -6.38
C PHE A 78 -10.46 -33.42 -7.58
N PHE A 79 -9.17 -33.73 -7.34
CA PHE A 79 -8.17 -33.87 -8.39
C PHE A 79 -8.14 -35.26 -9.07
N LYS A 80 -9.07 -36.16 -8.72
CA LYS A 80 -9.14 -37.54 -9.21
C LYS A 80 -7.82 -38.33 -9.03
N VAL A 81 -7.12 -38.07 -7.93
CA VAL A 81 -5.89 -38.78 -7.55
C VAL A 81 -6.25 -39.96 -6.66
N PRO A 82 -5.94 -41.21 -7.04
CA PRO A 82 -6.13 -42.36 -6.17
C PRO A 82 -5.30 -42.22 -4.89
N GLU A 83 -5.91 -42.51 -3.73
CA GLU A 83 -5.25 -42.43 -2.41
C GLU A 83 -3.92 -43.19 -2.36
N GLU A 84 -3.88 -44.37 -2.97
CA GLU A 84 -2.70 -45.25 -3.06
C GLU A 84 -1.51 -44.62 -3.78
N LYS A 85 -1.78 -43.64 -4.67
CA LYS A 85 -0.75 -42.93 -5.44
C LYS A 85 -0.28 -41.65 -4.76
N TYR A 86 -0.94 -41.22 -3.68
CA TYR A 86 -0.58 -40.01 -2.98
C TYR A 86 0.54 -40.28 -1.98
N LEU A 87 1.69 -39.65 -2.21
CA LEU A 87 2.80 -39.62 -1.26
C LEU A 87 2.56 -38.47 -0.29
N HIS A 88 2.27 -38.79 0.98
CA HIS A 88 1.92 -37.77 1.96
C HIS A 88 3.01 -36.69 2.09
N GLY A 89 2.58 -35.43 2.06
CA GLY A 89 3.47 -34.26 2.09
C GLY A 89 4.13 -33.92 0.75
N LYS A 90 3.88 -34.70 -0.32
CA LYS A 90 4.33 -34.36 -1.67
C LYS A 90 3.24 -33.59 -2.44
N PRO A 91 3.61 -32.64 -3.31
CA PRO A 91 2.67 -31.96 -4.18
C PRO A 91 2.00 -32.92 -5.18
N ILE A 92 0.72 -32.68 -5.47
CA ILE A 92 -0.04 -33.36 -6.52
C ILE A 92 0.37 -32.77 -7.87
N SER A 93 0.78 -33.60 -8.83
CA SER A 93 1.03 -33.15 -10.22
C SER A 93 -0.28 -33.16 -11.01
N ILE A 94 -0.63 -32.03 -11.61
CA ILE A 94 -1.85 -31.84 -12.40
C ILE A 94 -1.44 -31.70 -13.86
N ASN A 95 -1.48 -32.80 -14.60
CA ASN A 95 -1.01 -32.85 -16.00
C ASN A 95 -2.13 -33.20 -17.00
N ASP A 96 -3.35 -33.45 -16.51
CA ASP A 96 -4.51 -33.80 -17.33
C ASP A 96 -5.22 -32.51 -17.80
N GLU A 97 -5.26 -32.29 -19.12
CA GLU A 97 -5.89 -31.10 -19.71
C GLU A 97 -7.39 -31.03 -19.44
N THR A 98 -8.08 -32.17 -19.42
CA THR A 98 -9.51 -32.24 -19.10
C THR A 98 -9.74 -31.88 -17.64
N LEU A 99 -8.87 -32.32 -16.72
CA LEU A 99 -8.95 -31.92 -15.31
C LEU A 99 -8.72 -30.41 -15.13
N ILE A 100 -7.77 -29.84 -15.87
CA ILE A 100 -7.49 -28.39 -15.87
C ILE A 100 -8.69 -27.59 -16.37
N GLU A 101 -9.34 -28.02 -17.47
CA GLU A 101 -10.54 -27.36 -17.99
C GLU A 101 -11.70 -27.40 -17.00
N HIS A 102 -11.97 -28.57 -16.40
CA HIS A 102 -13.00 -28.69 -15.37
C HIS A 102 -12.68 -27.79 -14.18
N PHE A 103 -11.43 -27.77 -13.71
CA PHE A 103 -11.02 -26.90 -12.62
C PHE A 103 -11.29 -25.43 -12.95
N ILE A 104 -10.87 -24.93 -14.13
CA ILE A 104 -11.08 -23.54 -14.53
C ILE A 104 -12.57 -23.20 -14.57
N PHE A 105 -13.41 -24.10 -15.10
CA PHE A 105 -14.86 -23.93 -15.14
C PHE A 105 -15.46 -23.80 -13.73
N TYR A 106 -15.17 -24.75 -12.83
CA TYR A 106 -15.67 -24.71 -11.46
C TYR A 106 -15.12 -23.52 -10.66
N PHE A 107 -13.85 -23.16 -10.89
CA PHE A 107 -13.24 -21.97 -10.29
C PHE A 107 -14.01 -20.70 -10.67
N LYS A 108 -14.25 -20.48 -11.97
CA LYS A 108 -14.98 -19.29 -12.46
C LYS A 108 -16.40 -19.24 -11.91
N ASN A 109 -17.11 -20.36 -11.89
CA ASN A 109 -18.47 -20.43 -11.33
C ASN A 109 -18.48 -20.13 -9.82
N ARG A 110 -17.54 -20.70 -9.06
CA ARG A 110 -17.44 -20.46 -7.63
C ARG A 110 -17.04 -19.03 -7.31
N PHE A 111 -16.15 -18.44 -8.12
CA PHE A 111 -15.79 -17.02 -8.02
C PHE A 111 -17.03 -16.13 -8.21
N GLN A 112 -17.84 -16.35 -9.24
CA GLN A 112 -19.05 -15.55 -9.47
C GLN A 112 -20.07 -15.74 -8.33
N ALA A 113 -20.27 -16.97 -7.87
CA ALA A 113 -21.13 -17.22 -6.71
C ALA A 113 -20.65 -16.48 -5.45
N LEU A 114 -19.33 -16.43 -5.20
CA LEU A 114 -18.76 -15.66 -4.09
C LEU A 114 -18.96 -14.15 -4.26
N LYS A 115 -18.84 -13.64 -5.48
CA LYS A 115 -19.08 -12.23 -5.80
C LYS A 115 -20.52 -11.81 -5.47
N GLU A 116 -21.49 -12.70 -5.70
CA GLU A 116 -22.91 -12.45 -5.41
C GLU A 116 -23.27 -12.67 -3.94
N THR A 117 -22.77 -13.75 -3.32
CA THR A 117 -23.20 -14.18 -1.98
C THR A 117 -22.33 -13.69 -0.85
N SER A 118 -21.08 -13.30 -1.13
CA SER A 118 -20.10 -12.86 -0.14
C SER A 118 -19.12 -11.85 -0.75
N PRO A 119 -19.60 -10.71 -1.28
CA PRO A 119 -18.79 -9.71 -1.97
C PRO A 119 -17.59 -9.22 -1.14
N GLN A 120 -17.72 -9.20 0.20
CA GLN A 120 -16.64 -8.83 1.12
C GLN A 120 -15.39 -9.70 0.97
N ILE A 121 -15.53 -10.98 0.62
CA ILE A 121 -14.40 -11.89 0.41
C ILE A 121 -13.65 -11.50 -0.88
N ILE A 122 -14.40 -11.19 -1.93
CA ILE A 122 -13.80 -10.72 -3.20
C ILE A 122 -13.13 -9.36 -3.00
N ALA A 123 -13.75 -8.46 -2.25
CA ALA A 123 -13.17 -7.18 -1.87
C ALA A 123 -11.84 -7.33 -1.13
N GLN A 124 -11.77 -8.25 -0.16
CA GLN A 124 -10.52 -8.58 0.55
C GLN A 124 -9.42 -9.03 -0.42
N TYR A 125 -9.72 -9.96 -1.33
CA TYR A 125 -8.72 -10.41 -2.31
C TYR A 125 -8.36 -9.34 -3.34
N LYS A 126 -9.26 -8.43 -3.69
CA LYS A 126 -8.93 -7.25 -4.51
C LYS A 126 -7.97 -6.31 -3.78
N ALA A 127 -8.19 -6.05 -2.50
CA ALA A 127 -7.30 -5.23 -1.69
C ALA A 127 -5.90 -5.87 -1.58
N LEU A 128 -5.82 -7.16 -1.25
CA LEU A 128 -4.56 -7.92 -1.23
C LEU A 128 -3.87 -7.95 -2.60
N SER A 129 -4.64 -7.93 -3.69
CA SER A 129 -4.11 -7.98 -5.05
C SER A 129 -3.51 -6.67 -5.52
N ALA A 130 -4.02 -5.53 -5.03
CA ALA A 130 -3.63 -4.23 -5.52
C ALA A 130 -2.12 -3.96 -5.41
N PRO A 131 -1.45 -4.14 -4.24
CA PRO A 131 0.00 -3.95 -4.16
C PRO A 131 0.78 -4.96 -5.02
N LEU A 132 0.28 -6.19 -5.17
CA LEU A 132 0.92 -7.21 -6.01
C LEU A 132 0.86 -6.85 -7.51
N LEU A 133 -0.28 -6.34 -7.98
CA LEU A 133 -0.47 -5.91 -9.36
C LEU A 133 0.33 -4.64 -9.66
N GLU A 134 0.41 -3.73 -8.69
CA GLU A 134 1.23 -2.52 -8.76
C GLU A 134 2.72 -2.87 -8.86
N ALA A 135 3.24 -3.71 -7.95
CA ALA A 135 4.64 -4.14 -7.98
C ALA A 135 4.97 -4.87 -9.29
N LYS A 136 4.08 -5.73 -9.78
CA LYS A 136 4.22 -6.37 -11.08
C LYS A 136 4.28 -5.35 -12.22
N ALA A 137 3.42 -4.34 -12.22
CA ALA A 137 3.41 -3.29 -13.23
C ALA A 137 4.68 -2.42 -13.16
N LYS A 138 5.15 -2.08 -11.95
CA LYS A 138 6.43 -1.39 -11.72
C LYS A 138 7.60 -2.20 -12.27
N ASN A 139 7.68 -3.50 -11.97
CA ASN A 139 8.75 -4.37 -12.47
C ASN A 139 8.75 -4.49 -14.01
N ILE A 140 7.56 -4.58 -14.63
CA ILE A 140 7.45 -4.59 -16.11
C ILE A 140 7.91 -3.25 -16.68
N LEU A 141 7.52 -2.14 -16.04
CA LEU A 141 7.94 -0.79 -16.43
C LEU A 141 9.46 -0.62 -16.32
N GLU A 142 10.06 -1.01 -15.20
CA GLU A 142 11.52 -0.99 -14.98
C GLU A 142 12.25 -1.83 -16.04
N LYS A 143 11.77 -3.06 -16.29
CA LYS A 143 12.34 -3.93 -17.31
C LYS A 143 12.33 -3.29 -18.69
N HIS A 144 11.18 -2.79 -19.15
CA HIS A 144 11.11 -2.17 -20.48
C HIS A 144 11.95 -0.88 -20.55
N LEU A 145 12.05 -0.14 -19.45
CA LEU A 145 12.89 1.05 -19.38
C LEU A 145 14.39 0.71 -19.48
N ASP A 146 14.83 -0.35 -18.80
CA ASP A 146 16.20 -0.83 -18.90
C ASP A 146 16.52 -1.39 -20.29
N GLU A 147 15.58 -2.09 -20.92
CA GLU A 147 15.70 -2.50 -22.32
C GLU A 147 15.87 -1.28 -23.26
N VAL A 148 15.08 -0.21 -23.06
CA VAL A 148 15.25 1.05 -23.80
C VAL A 148 16.63 1.66 -23.56
N LYS A 149 17.10 1.75 -22.31
CA LYS A 149 18.44 2.27 -21.99
C LYS A 149 19.54 1.47 -22.69
N GLN A 150 19.47 0.14 -22.63
CA GLN A 150 20.46 -0.73 -23.28
C GLN A 150 20.46 -0.53 -24.79
N MET A 151 19.28 -0.40 -25.43
CA MET A 151 19.20 -0.10 -26.86
C MET A 151 19.76 1.29 -27.20
N ILE A 152 19.51 2.30 -26.38
CA ILE A 152 20.08 3.64 -26.56
C ILE A 152 21.61 3.58 -26.45
N MET A 153 22.14 2.92 -25.43
CA MET A 153 23.57 2.75 -25.25
C MET A 153 24.19 2.00 -26.43
N ALA A 154 23.56 0.94 -26.93
CA ALA A 154 24.09 0.17 -28.07
C ALA A 154 24.08 0.95 -29.39
N ASN A 155 23.04 1.74 -29.65
CA ASN A 155 22.85 2.42 -30.94
C ASN A 155 23.59 3.74 -31.06
N TYR A 156 23.86 4.43 -29.95
CA TYR A 156 24.38 5.81 -29.98
C TYR A 156 25.74 6.01 -29.29
N LEU A 157 26.40 4.95 -28.81
CA LEU A 157 27.68 5.04 -28.07
C LEU A 157 28.80 5.75 -28.85
N ASN A 158 28.84 5.56 -30.17
CA ASN A 158 29.94 5.96 -31.04
C ASN A 158 29.53 6.97 -32.13
N THR A 159 28.34 7.56 -32.02
CA THR A 159 27.81 8.55 -32.97
C THR A 159 27.83 9.95 -32.37
N PRO A 160 28.17 11.01 -33.12
CA PRO A 160 27.94 12.38 -32.67
C PRO A 160 26.47 12.57 -32.29
N LEU A 161 26.20 12.77 -30.98
CA LEU A 161 24.84 12.89 -30.48
C LEU A 161 24.24 14.24 -30.86
N THR A 162 23.11 14.22 -31.57
CA THR A 162 22.26 15.40 -31.76
C THR A 162 21.72 15.86 -30.41
N MET A 163 21.30 17.12 -30.32
CA MET A 163 20.70 17.65 -29.09
C MET A 163 19.45 16.84 -28.69
N THR A 164 18.69 16.37 -29.68
CA THR A 164 17.49 15.55 -29.48
C THR A 164 17.82 14.22 -28.81
N ILE A 165 18.86 13.51 -29.26
CA ILE A 165 19.27 12.24 -28.63
C ILE A 165 19.83 12.47 -27.22
N LYS A 166 20.56 13.57 -26.96
CA LYS A 166 21.00 13.93 -25.59
C LYS A 166 19.82 14.17 -24.66
N ASN A 167 18.81 14.92 -25.13
CA ASN A 167 17.59 15.17 -24.36
C ASN A 167 16.84 13.87 -24.07
N PHE A 168 16.75 12.98 -25.06
CA PHE A 168 16.12 11.67 -24.91
C PHE A 168 16.83 10.79 -23.87
N ILE A 169 18.16 10.69 -23.93
CA ILE A 169 18.97 9.97 -22.93
C ILE A 169 18.72 10.53 -21.53
N SER A 170 18.76 11.86 -21.38
CA SER A 170 18.53 12.54 -20.11
C SER A 170 17.12 12.25 -19.57
N PHE A 171 16.11 12.30 -20.44
CA PHE A 171 14.73 11.99 -20.10
C PHE A 171 14.56 10.55 -19.61
N ILE A 172 15.06 9.55 -20.35
CA ILE A 172 14.99 8.13 -19.97
C ILE A 172 15.73 7.87 -18.64
N SER A 173 16.88 8.53 -18.43
CA SER A 173 17.63 8.43 -17.18
C SER A 173 16.87 9.03 -16.00
N THR A 174 16.23 10.19 -16.21
CA THR A 174 15.38 10.86 -15.19
C THR A 174 14.17 10.01 -14.85
N LEU A 175 13.48 9.44 -15.85
CA LEU A 175 12.34 8.55 -15.64
C LEU A 175 12.74 7.33 -14.80
N SER A 176 13.93 6.79 -15.04
CA SER A 176 14.43 5.66 -14.25
C SER A 176 14.72 6.03 -12.81
N GLY A 177 15.34 7.19 -12.55
CA GLY A 177 15.57 7.65 -11.18
C GLY A 177 14.26 7.80 -10.44
N ARG A 178 13.26 8.42 -11.10
CA ARG A 178 11.92 8.61 -10.54
C ARG A 178 11.24 7.31 -10.14
N ILE A 179 11.31 6.27 -10.98
CA ILE A 179 10.71 4.96 -10.67
C ILE A 179 11.34 4.34 -9.43
N HIS A 180 12.67 4.46 -9.27
CA HIS A 180 13.36 3.94 -8.10
C HIS A 180 12.98 4.68 -6.82
N ASP A 181 12.76 5.99 -6.93
CA ASP A 181 12.45 6.89 -5.83
C ASP A 181 10.96 6.89 -5.41
N LEU A 182 10.07 6.19 -6.14
CA LEU A 182 8.62 6.23 -5.93
C LEU A 182 8.16 5.89 -4.51
N GLU A 183 8.82 4.92 -3.88
CA GLU A 183 8.48 4.48 -2.52
C GLU A 183 8.73 5.60 -1.50
N SER A 184 9.78 6.39 -1.71
CA SER A 184 10.11 7.52 -0.85
C SER A 184 9.36 8.79 -1.24
N PHE A 185 8.97 8.92 -2.51
CA PHE A 185 8.39 10.13 -3.06
C PHE A 185 7.17 9.82 -3.95
N PRO A 186 5.99 9.53 -3.36
CA PRO A 186 4.77 9.18 -4.11
C PRO A 186 4.21 10.28 -5.03
N HIS A 187 4.72 11.50 -4.98
CA HIS A 187 4.34 12.54 -5.95
C HIS A 187 4.98 12.30 -7.33
N LEU A 188 6.09 11.54 -7.41
CA LEU A 188 6.78 11.21 -8.66
C LEU A 188 5.96 10.29 -9.58
N TYR A 189 4.87 9.69 -9.09
CA TYR A 189 3.95 8.94 -9.94
C TYR A 189 3.35 9.81 -11.06
N VAL A 190 3.02 11.08 -10.78
CA VAL A 190 2.49 12.00 -11.80
C VAL A 190 3.50 12.22 -12.91
N ASP A 191 4.76 12.40 -12.54
CA ASP A 191 5.88 12.56 -13.47
C ASP A 191 6.03 11.34 -14.40
N ILE A 192 5.79 10.13 -13.90
CA ILE A 192 5.81 8.89 -14.70
C ILE A 192 4.64 8.86 -15.69
N LEU A 193 3.44 9.27 -15.27
CA LEU A 193 2.28 9.30 -16.17
C LEU A 193 2.43 10.37 -17.26
N ASP A 194 2.91 11.56 -16.90
CA ASP A 194 3.15 12.64 -17.86
C ASP A 194 4.27 12.30 -18.85
N SER A 195 5.17 11.37 -18.50
CA SER A 195 6.22 10.88 -19.38
C SER A 195 5.68 10.29 -20.70
N LYS A 196 4.42 9.81 -20.75
CA LYS A 196 3.79 9.32 -21.99
C LYS A 196 3.78 10.37 -23.10
N LYS A 197 3.53 11.65 -22.76
CA LYS A 197 3.49 12.73 -23.76
C LYS A 197 4.86 12.93 -24.39
N GLU A 198 5.89 12.91 -23.55
CA GLU A 198 7.27 13.10 -23.97
C GLU A 198 7.80 11.91 -24.78
N ILE A 199 7.47 10.67 -24.39
CA ILE A 199 7.80 9.47 -25.19
C ILE A 199 7.14 9.54 -26.57
N ASN A 200 5.86 9.91 -26.64
CA ASN A 200 5.17 10.10 -27.92
C ASN A 200 5.81 11.18 -28.78
N HIS A 201 6.29 12.27 -28.16
CA HIS A 201 7.02 13.31 -28.87
C HIS A 201 8.33 12.77 -29.47
N PHE A 202 9.14 12.04 -28.69
CA PHE A 202 10.36 11.42 -29.17
C PHE A 202 10.12 10.41 -30.29
N MET A 203 9.03 9.65 -30.24
CA MET A 203 8.65 8.70 -31.30
C MET A 203 8.34 9.36 -32.65
N GLN A 204 8.02 10.65 -32.68
CA GLN A 204 7.79 11.41 -33.92
C GLN A 204 9.09 11.93 -34.56
N VAL A 205 10.21 11.89 -33.83
CA VAL A 205 11.52 12.33 -34.32
C VAL A 205 12.05 11.31 -35.32
N GLN A 206 12.45 11.77 -36.50
CA GLN A 206 12.94 10.91 -37.59
C GLN A 206 14.08 9.97 -37.15
N GLU A 207 15.07 10.49 -36.41
CA GLU A 207 16.21 9.73 -35.88
C GLU A 207 15.83 8.56 -34.97
N ILE A 208 14.66 8.64 -34.30
CA ILE A 208 14.14 7.60 -33.41
C ILE A 208 13.19 6.67 -34.18
N ASN A 209 12.32 7.24 -35.02
CA ASN A 209 11.34 6.51 -35.83
C ASN A 209 11.98 5.55 -36.84
N GLU A 210 13.13 5.91 -37.42
CA GLU A 210 13.85 5.04 -38.36
C GLU A 210 14.47 3.81 -37.66
N ASN A 211 14.70 3.87 -36.35
CA ASN A 211 15.16 2.73 -35.55
C ASN A 211 13.97 1.88 -35.08
N GLN A 212 13.52 0.98 -35.96
CA GLN A 212 12.35 0.11 -35.72
C GLN A 212 12.41 -0.70 -34.42
N LYS A 213 13.60 -1.13 -33.97
CA LYS A 213 13.75 -1.87 -32.71
C LYS A 213 13.52 -0.97 -31.50
N LEU A 214 14.14 0.20 -31.48
CA LEU A 214 13.94 1.19 -30.42
C LEU A 214 12.49 1.69 -30.40
N TYR A 215 11.91 1.94 -31.58
CA TYR A 215 10.52 2.37 -31.71
C TYR A 215 9.54 1.35 -31.12
N ALA A 216 9.70 0.06 -31.46
CA ALA A 216 8.90 -1.02 -30.87
C ALA A 216 9.06 -1.09 -29.35
N GLN A 217 10.28 -0.89 -28.85
CA GLN A 217 10.55 -0.89 -27.41
C GLN A 217 9.92 0.31 -26.68
N LEU A 218 9.81 1.46 -27.34
CA LEU A 218 9.10 2.63 -26.82
C LEU A 218 7.59 2.43 -26.77
N ILE A 219 7.01 1.69 -27.73
CA ILE A 219 5.60 1.25 -27.64
C ILE A 219 5.41 0.37 -26.41
N MET A 220 6.27 -0.62 -26.20
CA MET A 220 6.22 -1.49 -25.02
C MET A 220 6.37 -0.71 -23.70
N LEU A 221 7.16 0.37 -23.71
CA LEU A 221 7.29 1.29 -22.58
C LEU A 221 6.00 2.11 -22.35
N LEU A 222 5.34 2.61 -23.40
CA LEU A 222 4.05 3.27 -23.28
C LEU A 222 2.96 2.34 -22.74
N ASP A 223 2.96 1.08 -23.19
CA ASP A 223 2.05 0.04 -22.71
C ASP A 223 2.31 -0.27 -21.23
N SER A 224 3.57 -0.34 -20.80
CA SER A 224 3.90 -0.57 -19.38
C SER A 224 3.56 0.62 -18.50
N ILE A 225 3.73 1.87 -18.95
CA ILE A 225 3.25 3.05 -18.21
C ILE A 225 1.71 3.03 -18.10
N SER A 226 1.01 2.59 -19.14
CA SER A 226 -0.46 2.46 -19.10
C SER A 226 -0.92 1.33 -18.18
N LEU A 227 -0.17 0.22 -18.12
CA LEU A 227 -0.40 -0.85 -17.15
C LEU A 227 -0.17 -0.37 -15.71
N PHE A 228 0.87 0.43 -15.52
CA PHE A 228 1.21 1.04 -14.24
C PHE A 228 0.11 2.01 -13.78
N GLU A 229 -0.34 2.91 -14.66
CA GLU A 229 -1.49 3.81 -14.41
C GLU A 229 -2.74 3.04 -13.98
N ARG A 230 -3.03 1.90 -14.63
CA ARG A 230 -4.23 1.10 -14.35
C ARG A 230 -4.27 0.54 -12.92
N TYR A 231 -3.12 0.19 -12.35
CA TYR A 231 -3.04 -0.48 -11.05
C TYR A 231 -2.54 0.42 -9.92
N HIS A 232 -2.01 1.59 -10.25
CA HIS A 232 -1.48 2.49 -9.25
C HIS A 232 -2.57 3.18 -8.43
N ARG A 233 -2.33 3.41 -7.13
CA ARG A 233 -3.29 3.96 -6.16
C ARG A 233 -2.91 5.36 -5.69
N ASN A 234 -2.41 6.17 -6.61
CA ASN A 234 -1.83 7.49 -6.35
C ASN A 234 -2.72 8.38 -5.49
N GLU A 235 -3.99 8.49 -5.85
CA GLU A 235 -4.92 9.35 -5.13
C GLU A 235 -5.06 8.90 -3.68
N SER A 236 -5.13 7.59 -3.42
CA SER A 236 -5.25 7.07 -2.06
C SER A 236 -3.98 7.26 -1.24
N VAL A 237 -2.80 7.03 -1.82
CA VAL A 237 -1.49 7.25 -1.16
C VAL A 237 -1.29 8.74 -0.82
N LEU A 238 -1.58 9.64 -1.77
CA LEU A 238 -1.47 11.08 -1.57
C LEU A 238 -2.48 11.57 -0.52
N SER A 239 -3.72 11.08 -0.58
CA SER A 239 -4.74 11.36 0.44
C SER A 239 -4.29 10.95 1.84
N ASN A 240 -3.73 9.75 2.01
CA ASN A 240 -3.25 9.29 3.32
C ASN A 240 -2.08 10.14 3.85
N THR A 241 -1.16 10.52 2.96
CA THR A 241 0.01 11.34 3.32
C THR A 241 -0.41 12.72 3.84
N GLY A 242 -1.43 13.33 3.24
CA GLY A 242 -1.97 14.64 3.65
C GLY A 242 -2.86 14.58 4.90
N LEU A 243 -3.58 13.47 5.10
CA LEU A 243 -4.69 13.39 6.05
C LEU A 243 -4.29 13.71 7.51
N HIS A 244 -3.19 13.16 8.02
CA HIS A 244 -2.75 13.43 9.39
C HIS A 244 -2.39 14.89 9.62
N LYS A 245 -1.68 15.49 8.66
CA LYS A 245 -1.29 16.91 8.71
C LYS A 245 -2.52 17.80 8.64
N GLU A 246 -3.41 17.56 7.68
CA GLU A 246 -4.63 18.33 7.51
C GLU A 246 -5.57 18.23 8.71
N PHE A 247 -5.68 17.04 9.32
CA PHE A 247 -6.51 16.87 10.52
C PHE A 247 -5.94 17.63 11.72
N LYS A 248 -4.62 17.57 11.91
CA LYS A 248 -3.93 18.36 12.95
C LYS A 248 -4.16 19.86 12.73
N GLU A 249 -4.02 20.35 11.50
CA GLU A 249 -4.27 21.75 11.14
C GLU A 249 -5.73 22.16 11.35
N PHE A 250 -6.68 21.30 10.98
CA PHE A 250 -8.12 21.53 11.17
C PHE A 250 -8.53 21.68 12.64
N LEU A 251 -7.83 20.99 13.56
CA LEU A 251 -8.15 21.04 14.99
C LEU A 251 -7.55 22.23 15.75
N ILE A 252 -6.60 22.96 15.15
CA ILE A 252 -5.95 24.13 15.77
C ILE A 252 -6.98 25.19 16.24
N PRO A 253 -7.97 25.62 15.44
CA PRO A 253 -8.97 26.61 15.86
C PRO A 253 -9.81 26.15 17.06
N TYR A 254 -9.98 24.84 17.23
CA TYR A 254 -10.71 24.26 18.35
C TYR A 254 -9.85 24.07 19.61
N ARG A 255 -8.53 24.34 19.54
CA ARG A 255 -7.53 24.12 20.61
C ARG A 255 -7.47 22.66 21.06
N ILE A 256 -7.51 21.74 20.09
CA ILE A 256 -7.46 20.30 20.35
C ILE A 256 -6.19 19.74 19.72
N ASN A 257 -5.40 19.00 20.51
CA ASN A 257 -4.28 18.23 20.02
C ASN A 257 -4.76 16.80 19.73
N PRO A 258 -4.79 16.35 18.47
CA PRO A 258 -5.23 15.00 18.13
C PRO A 258 -4.34 13.90 18.71
N GLU A 259 -3.10 14.21 19.11
CA GLU A 259 -2.18 13.22 19.70
C GLU A 259 -2.50 12.92 21.17
N LYS A 260 -3.28 13.77 21.84
CA LYS A 260 -3.60 13.64 23.27
C LYS A 260 -5.03 13.20 23.56
N CYS A 261 -5.87 13.07 22.54
CA CYS A 261 -7.27 12.73 22.73
C CYS A 261 -7.83 11.91 21.57
N ASP A 262 -8.90 11.17 21.84
CA ASP A 262 -9.51 10.25 20.89
C ASP A 262 -10.76 10.84 20.18
N LEU A 263 -10.71 12.14 19.85
CA LEU A 263 -11.83 12.81 19.19
C LEU A 263 -12.18 12.12 17.86
N LEU A 264 -11.15 11.74 17.10
CA LEU A 264 -11.32 11.10 15.80
C LEU A 264 -11.98 9.73 15.93
N GLY A 265 -11.55 8.91 16.89
CA GLY A 265 -12.11 7.59 17.12
C GLY A 265 -13.57 7.69 17.54
N ASN A 266 -13.87 8.59 18.46
CA ASN A 266 -15.24 8.84 18.90
C ASN A 266 -16.16 9.31 17.78
N VAL A 267 -15.68 10.18 16.89
CA VAL A 267 -16.46 10.62 15.73
C VAL A 267 -16.68 9.47 14.75
N ILE A 268 -15.67 8.66 14.43
CA ILE A 268 -15.82 7.48 13.55
C ILE A 268 -16.81 6.47 14.15
N LEU A 269 -16.72 6.19 15.45
CA LEU A 269 -17.67 5.32 16.15
C LEU A 269 -19.10 5.87 16.08
N SER A 270 -19.26 7.18 16.26
CA SER A 270 -20.57 7.84 16.17
C SER A 270 -21.18 7.77 14.76
N LEU A 271 -20.34 7.85 13.71
CA LEU A 271 -20.80 7.69 12.32
C LEU A 271 -21.36 6.28 12.05
N ALA A 272 -20.92 5.27 12.81
CA ALA A 272 -21.38 3.89 12.70
C ALA A 272 -22.44 3.51 13.76
N ASP A 273 -23.01 4.49 14.47
CA ASP A 273 -23.94 4.28 15.60
C ASP A 273 -23.39 3.36 16.71
N VAL A 274 -22.07 3.34 16.87
CA VAL A 274 -21.38 2.57 17.91
C VAL A 274 -21.15 3.45 19.14
N LYS A 275 -21.72 3.04 20.28
CA LYS A 275 -21.54 3.72 21.57
C LYS A 275 -20.59 2.91 22.44
N ILE A 276 -19.35 3.40 22.59
CA ILE A 276 -18.37 2.86 23.55
C ILE A 276 -17.99 3.97 24.52
N HIS A 277 -18.02 3.69 25.82
CA HIS A 277 -17.83 4.68 26.89
C HIS A 277 -16.41 4.74 27.45
N THR A 278 -15.48 3.94 26.91
CA THR A 278 -14.06 3.93 27.29
C THR A 278 -13.21 4.63 26.24
N ALA A 279 -12.12 5.26 26.67
CA ALA A 279 -11.13 5.86 25.78
C ALA A 279 -10.50 4.77 24.89
N ASN A 280 -10.93 4.69 23.65
CA ASN A 280 -10.55 3.63 22.72
C ASN A 280 -9.37 4.10 21.87
N LEU A 281 -8.20 4.31 22.49
CA LEU A 281 -6.93 4.71 21.82
C LEU A 281 -6.88 4.29 20.34
N LEU A 282 -7.30 5.22 19.48
CA LEU A 282 -7.35 5.05 18.03
C LEU A 282 -5.95 5.24 17.48
N GLN A 283 -5.45 4.27 16.75
CA GLN A 283 -4.30 4.48 15.87
C GLN A 283 -4.82 4.55 14.44
N LEU A 284 -4.65 5.71 13.81
CA LEU A 284 -4.65 5.82 12.37
C LEU A 284 -3.22 5.63 11.88
N ALA A 285 -3.06 4.69 10.97
CA ALA A 285 -1.80 4.49 10.28
C ALA A 285 -2.07 4.23 8.80
N PRO A 286 -1.15 4.62 7.91
CA PRO A 286 -1.14 4.02 6.58
C PRO A 286 -1.01 2.50 6.74
N GLY A 287 -1.78 1.75 5.93
CA GLY A 287 -1.63 0.31 5.81
C GLY A 287 -0.29 -0.06 5.17
N GLU A 288 -0.03 -1.37 5.11
CA GLU A 288 1.21 -1.93 4.53
C GLU A 288 1.48 -1.39 3.12
N ASP A 289 0.41 -1.13 2.37
CA ASP A 289 0.47 -0.70 0.99
C ASP A 289 0.41 0.83 0.80
N HIS A 290 0.42 1.61 1.89
CA HIS A 290 0.28 3.07 1.98
C HIS A 290 -0.98 3.71 1.35
N ALA A 291 -1.71 2.98 0.51
CA ALA A 291 -2.93 3.42 -0.16
C ALA A 291 -4.16 3.24 0.73
N ARG A 292 -4.13 2.25 1.63
CA ARG A 292 -5.20 2.02 2.60
C ARG A 292 -4.89 2.69 3.93
N LEU A 293 -5.94 3.08 4.63
CA LEU A 293 -5.88 3.60 5.98
C LEU A 293 -6.27 2.48 6.94
N VAL A 294 -5.37 2.13 7.85
CA VAL A 294 -5.65 1.22 8.96
C VAL A 294 -6.20 2.03 10.12
N ILE A 295 -7.37 1.64 10.61
CA ILE A 295 -8.05 2.23 11.75
C ILE A 295 -8.12 1.18 12.85
N THR A 296 -7.24 1.29 13.85
CA THR A 296 -7.20 0.36 14.98
C THR A 296 -7.98 0.92 16.16
N PHE A 297 -8.93 0.13 16.65
CA PHE A 297 -9.71 0.39 17.85
C PHE A 297 -9.28 -0.54 18.97
N LYS A 298 -9.24 -0.04 20.21
CA LYS A 298 -9.07 -0.87 21.41
C LYS A 298 -10.43 -1.18 22.03
N ASN A 299 -10.56 -2.34 22.67
CA ASN A 299 -11.72 -2.70 23.47
C ASN A 299 -13.04 -2.66 22.71
N ILE A 300 -13.01 -3.06 21.42
CA ILE A 300 -14.19 -3.19 20.57
C ILE A 300 -14.47 -4.66 20.28
N ASN A 301 -15.74 -5.04 20.34
CA ASN A 301 -16.18 -6.41 20.02
C ASN A 301 -16.42 -6.57 18.50
N GLU A 302 -16.65 -7.82 18.09
CA GLU A 302 -16.87 -8.18 16.68
C GLU A 302 -18.10 -7.53 16.06
N GLU A 303 -19.18 -7.44 16.83
CA GLU A 303 -20.43 -6.87 16.36
C GLU A 303 -20.23 -5.38 16.00
N ASN A 304 -19.53 -4.64 16.84
CA ASN A 304 -19.31 -3.22 16.62
C ASN A 304 -18.28 -2.95 15.52
N ILE A 305 -17.22 -3.76 15.39
CA ILE A 305 -16.29 -3.59 14.27
C ILE A 305 -16.98 -3.88 12.93
N ASN A 306 -17.88 -4.88 12.90
CA ASN A 306 -18.72 -5.16 11.73
C ASN A 306 -19.64 -3.98 11.38
N LYS A 307 -20.25 -3.32 12.37
CA LYS A 307 -21.05 -2.10 12.13
C LYS A 307 -20.24 -0.99 11.49
N ILE A 308 -18.98 -0.82 11.88
CA ILE A 308 -18.10 0.20 11.28
C ILE A 308 -17.82 -0.15 9.82
N VAL A 309 -17.48 -1.40 9.50
CA VAL A 309 -17.25 -1.82 8.10
C VAL A 309 -18.51 -1.63 7.26
N VAL A 310 -19.67 -2.06 7.77
CA VAL A 310 -20.97 -1.87 7.10
C VAL A 310 -21.26 -0.37 6.88
N CYS A 311 -20.92 0.49 7.84
CA CYS A 311 -21.02 1.94 7.66
C CYS A 311 -20.12 2.42 6.52
N MET A 312 -18.85 1.98 6.45
CA MET A 312 -17.94 2.34 5.34
C MET A 312 -18.48 1.89 3.98
N HIS A 313 -19.05 0.68 3.91
CA HIS A 313 -19.72 0.17 2.71
C HIS A 313 -20.90 1.05 2.30
N HIS A 314 -21.79 1.39 3.24
CA HIS A 314 -22.92 2.28 2.97
C HIS A 314 -22.49 3.69 2.55
N LEU A 315 -21.33 4.16 3.03
CA LEU A 315 -20.76 5.44 2.64
C LEU A 315 -20.07 5.39 1.26
N GLY A 316 -19.80 4.19 0.72
CA GLY A 316 -19.33 3.98 -0.66
C GLY A 316 -18.00 3.21 -0.80
N ASP A 317 -17.35 2.80 0.29
CA ASP A 317 -16.15 1.95 0.21
C ASP A 317 -16.52 0.49 0.25
N GLU A 318 -16.89 -0.07 -0.89
CA GLU A 318 -17.12 -1.51 -1.04
C GLU A 318 -15.89 -2.37 -0.72
N THR A 319 -14.72 -1.76 -0.59
CA THR A 319 -13.46 -2.45 -0.32
C THR A 319 -13.08 -2.43 1.16
N ALA A 320 -13.85 -1.83 2.06
CA ALA A 320 -13.52 -1.84 3.48
C ALA A 320 -13.60 -3.25 4.07
N PHE A 321 -12.66 -3.65 4.93
CA PHE A 321 -12.68 -4.95 5.61
C PHE A 321 -11.98 -4.93 6.97
N ILE A 322 -12.23 -5.96 7.78
CA ILE A 322 -11.62 -6.14 9.10
C ILE A 322 -10.25 -6.83 8.93
N VAL A 323 -9.23 -6.28 9.57
CA VAL A 323 -7.85 -6.79 9.53
C VAL A 323 -7.53 -7.69 10.73
N ASP A 324 -8.13 -7.43 11.89
CA ASP A 324 -7.83 -8.15 13.13
C ASP A 324 -8.80 -9.30 13.40
N GLY A 325 -8.25 -10.51 13.43
CA GLY A 325 -8.97 -11.73 13.78
C GLY A 325 -8.08 -12.95 14.08
N GLN A 326 -6.82 -12.78 14.55
CA GLN A 326 -6.10 -13.73 15.42
C GLN A 326 -4.70 -13.18 15.78
N SER A 327 -4.61 -12.41 16.86
CA SER A 327 -3.33 -12.16 17.54
C SER A 327 -3.03 -13.32 18.49
N SER A 328 -2.48 -14.42 17.97
CA SER A 328 -1.53 -15.20 18.78
C SER A 328 -0.22 -14.44 18.77
N PHE A 329 -0.03 -13.54 19.74
CA PHE A 329 1.30 -13.04 20.03
C PHE A 329 2.18 -14.22 20.48
N SER A 330 3.00 -14.74 19.58
CA SER A 330 4.36 -15.18 19.92
C SER A 330 5.27 -15.15 18.69
N THR A 331 6.13 -14.14 18.67
CA THR A 331 7.52 -14.17 18.17
C THR A 331 7.83 -14.70 16.75
N VAL A 332 8.31 -13.75 15.93
CA VAL A 332 9.40 -13.88 14.95
C VAL A 332 9.10 -14.72 13.70
N SER A 333 8.76 -14.05 12.60
CA SER A 333 9.66 -13.80 11.44
C SER A 333 8.84 -13.58 10.16
N ASN A 334 8.86 -12.35 9.62
CA ASN A 334 8.62 -12.13 8.20
C ASN A 334 9.82 -11.33 7.65
N PRO A 335 10.61 -11.87 6.71
CA PRO A 335 11.84 -11.26 6.26
C PRO A 335 11.55 -10.33 5.08
N CYS A 336 11.31 -9.05 5.37
CA CYS A 336 11.60 -7.96 4.41
C CYS A 336 11.74 -6.59 5.10
N PHE A 337 12.27 -6.57 6.33
CA PHE A 337 12.67 -5.34 7.01
C PHE A 337 14.12 -4.97 6.66
N VAL A 338 14.29 -4.11 5.65
CA VAL A 338 15.54 -3.36 5.38
C VAL A 338 15.09 -2.08 4.64
N PHE A 339 14.83 -0.91 5.26
CA PHE A 339 15.82 0.00 5.85
C PHE A 339 15.17 1.07 6.77
N LYS A 340 15.74 1.21 7.97
CA LYS A 340 16.18 2.41 8.73
C LYS A 340 15.25 3.62 9.01
N ASN A 341 15.00 3.76 10.31
CA ASN A 341 15.35 4.89 11.19
C ASN A 341 14.93 6.32 10.79
N GLN A 342 13.84 6.79 11.40
CA GLN A 342 13.89 8.05 12.16
C GLN A 342 13.23 7.83 13.53
N GLU A 343 14.06 7.83 14.57
CA GLU A 343 13.66 7.81 15.97
C GLU A 343 13.06 9.16 16.37
N TYR A 344 11.96 9.13 17.13
CA TYR A 344 11.75 10.04 18.25
C TYR A 344 11.38 9.22 19.49
N PRO A 345 12.07 9.39 20.64
CA PRO A 345 11.92 8.52 21.79
C PRO A 345 10.90 9.10 22.76
N LEU A 346 9.86 8.34 23.13
CA LEU A 346 9.06 8.67 24.31
C LEU A 346 8.78 7.43 25.17
N TYR A 347 9.51 7.43 26.29
CA TYR A 347 9.26 6.81 27.59
C TYR A 347 9.58 5.32 27.83
N LYS A 348 10.59 5.15 28.68
CA LYS A 348 10.74 4.04 29.62
C LYS A 348 9.63 4.10 30.68
N SER A 349 9.05 2.95 30.99
CA SER A 349 8.75 2.49 32.36
C SER A 349 8.77 0.96 32.29
N GLY A 350 9.48 0.23 33.15
CA GLY A 350 9.39 0.28 34.60
C GLY A 350 8.31 -0.71 35.01
N ASN A 351 8.72 -1.94 35.33
CA ASN A 351 7.86 -3.05 35.75
C ASN A 351 6.89 -2.64 36.87
N GLU A 352 5.64 -3.09 36.78
CA GLU A 352 4.94 -3.73 37.91
C GLU A 352 3.70 -4.48 37.44
N ALA A 353 3.54 -5.69 37.97
CA ALA A 353 2.58 -6.69 37.55
C ALA A 353 1.15 -6.37 38.03
N GLN A 354 0.21 -6.29 37.09
CA GLN A 354 -1.23 -6.51 37.35
C GLN A 354 -1.82 -7.29 36.17
N ALA A 355 -2.64 -8.29 36.48
CA ALA A 355 -3.17 -9.29 35.56
C ALA A 355 -3.75 -8.67 34.28
N ALA A 356 -3.14 -8.99 33.14
CA ALA A 356 -3.55 -8.53 31.82
C ALA A 356 -4.94 -9.10 31.47
N LYS A 357 -5.98 -8.26 31.55
CA LYS A 357 -7.07 -8.36 30.57
C LYS A 357 -6.41 -8.11 29.22
N LEU A 358 -6.36 -9.12 28.35
CA LEU A 358 -5.95 -8.95 26.97
C LEU A 358 -6.88 -7.91 26.34
N ASP A 359 -6.39 -6.69 26.14
CA ASP A 359 -7.08 -5.67 25.37
C ASP A 359 -7.30 -6.22 23.95
N GLU A 360 -8.54 -6.58 23.59
CA GLU A 360 -8.88 -6.94 22.21
C GLU A 360 -8.71 -5.69 21.33
N LYS A 361 -7.64 -5.68 20.54
CA LYS A 361 -7.45 -4.71 19.45
C LYS A 361 -8.18 -5.25 18.23
N ARG A 362 -8.99 -4.41 17.59
CA ARG A 362 -9.55 -4.71 16.27
C ARG A 362 -9.32 -3.56 15.30
N SER A 363 -8.92 -3.91 14.08
CA SER A 363 -8.57 -2.96 13.05
C SER A 363 -9.44 -3.18 11.82
N ILE A 364 -9.74 -2.08 11.13
CA ILE A 364 -10.31 -2.11 9.78
C ILE A 364 -9.34 -1.43 8.83
N GLU A 365 -9.41 -1.83 7.57
CA GLU A 365 -8.73 -1.17 6.48
C GLU A 365 -9.75 -0.58 5.52
N VAL A 366 -9.56 0.68 5.16
CA VAL A 366 -10.40 1.43 4.21
C VAL A 366 -9.54 2.07 3.13
N ASP A 367 -10.10 2.31 1.95
CA ASP A 367 -9.36 3.03 0.90
C ASP A 367 -9.07 4.49 1.34
N GLY A 368 -7.83 4.94 1.15
CA GLY A 368 -7.37 6.25 1.60
C GLY A 368 -8.04 7.42 0.88
N LYS A 369 -8.26 7.29 -0.44
CA LYS A 369 -8.94 8.32 -1.24
C LYS A 369 -10.39 8.43 -0.81
N PHE A 370 -11.06 7.29 -0.65
CA PHE A 370 -12.42 7.22 -0.14
C PHE A 370 -12.53 7.87 1.23
N PHE A 371 -11.67 7.47 2.18
CA PHE A 371 -11.74 8.00 3.54
C PHE A 371 -11.57 9.52 3.51
N TYR A 372 -10.60 10.03 2.75
CA TYR A 372 -10.36 11.46 2.59
C TYR A 372 -11.53 12.21 1.94
N ASN A 373 -12.17 11.65 0.91
CA ASN A 373 -13.23 12.35 0.16
C ASN A 373 -14.62 12.20 0.77
N CYS A 374 -14.90 11.10 1.47
CA CYS A 374 -16.26 10.73 1.89
C CYS A 374 -16.42 10.72 3.41
N VAL A 375 -15.42 10.22 4.16
CA VAL A 375 -15.49 10.07 5.62
C VAL A 375 -14.97 11.32 6.32
N TYR A 376 -13.82 11.84 5.89
CA TYR A 376 -13.17 12.99 6.49
C TYR A 376 -14.03 14.27 6.47
N PRO A 377 -14.80 14.59 5.40
CA PRO A 377 -15.73 15.72 5.44
C PRO A 377 -16.83 15.56 6.50
N LYS A 378 -17.36 14.34 6.67
CA LYS A 378 -18.36 14.03 7.71
C LYS A 378 -17.76 14.16 9.11
N ILE A 379 -16.50 13.76 9.28
CA ILE A 379 -15.77 13.97 10.54
C ILE A 379 -15.68 15.47 10.85
N LYS A 380 -15.25 16.29 9.89
CA LYS A 380 -15.16 17.75 10.07
C LYS A 380 -16.51 18.38 10.40
N GLU A 381 -17.57 17.97 9.69
CA GLU A 381 -18.93 18.45 9.95
C GLU A 381 -19.40 18.10 11.36
N ASN A 382 -19.20 16.84 11.79
CA ASN A 382 -19.59 16.39 13.12
C ASN A 382 -18.82 17.15 14.22
N ILE A 383 -17.50 17.35 14.06
CA ILE A 383 -16.71 18.15 14.99
C ILE A 383 -17.19 19.61 15.05
N ALA A 384 -17.55 20.21 13.90
CA ALA A 384 -18.11 21.56 13.87
C ALA A 384 -19.48 21.63 14.58
N GLN A 385 -20.32 20.61 14.46
CA GLN A 385 -21.59 20.50 15.20
C GLN A 385 -21.36 20.30 16.70
N MET A 386 -20.42 19.44 17.10
CA MET A 386 -20.03 19.28 18.51
C MET A 386 -19.53 20.60 19.10
N ALA A 387 -18.81 21.43 18.31
CA ALA A 387 -18.36 22.74 18.74
C ALA A 387 -19.54 23.69 19.03
N THR A 388 -20.54 23.77 18.13
CA THR A 388 -21.71 24.62 18.34
C THR A 388 -22.56 24.14 19.52
N GLN A 389 -22.59 22.84 19.78
CA GLN A 389 -23.27 22.22 20.92
C GLN A 389 -22.45 22.24 22.23
N LYS A 390 -21.25 22.84 22.23
CA LYS A 390 -20.33 22.91 23.39
C LYS A 390 -19.90 21.52 23.94
N GLN A 391 -19.85 20.51 23.09
CA GLN A 391 -19.48 19.13 23.43
C GLN A 391 -17.96 18.85 23.32
N LEU A 392 -17.16 19.84 22.93
CA LEU A 392 -15.71 19.69 22.76
C LEU A 392 -14.89 19.95 24.04
N SER A 393 -15.53 20.34 25.15
CA SER A 393 -14.86 20.82 26.37
C SER A 393 -13.89 19.82 26.99
N SER A 394 -14.22 18.53 27.01
CA SER A 394 -13.34 17.47 27.54
C SER A 394 -12.05 17.31 26.72
N TYR A 395 -12.15 17.39 25.39
CA TYR A 395 -11.01 17.29 24.48
C TYR A 395 -10.11 18.53 24.57
N GLN A 396 -10.72 19.70 24.74
CA GLN A 396 -10.01 20.98 24.94
C GLN A 396 -9.22 20.99 26.25
N GLU A 397 -9.82 20.51 27.36
CA GLU A 397 -9.12 20.45 28.65
C GLU A 397 -7.94 19.47 28.59
N THR A 398 -8.09 18.34 27.90
CA THR A 398 -7.00 17.36 27.68
C THR A 398 -5.83 17.96 26.88
N SER A 399 -6.11 18.93 26.00
CA SER A 399 -5.13 19.57 25.13
C SER A 399 -4.59 20.90 25.67
N LYS A 400 -5.08 21.35 26.83
CA LYS A 400 -4.91 22.72 27.33
C LYS A 400 -3.47 23.18 27.47
N GLU A 401 -2.59 22.29 27.91
CA GLU A 401 -1.16 22.59 28.10
C GLU A 401 -0.43 22.90 26.78
N ASP A 402 -0.88 22.33 25.65
CA ASP A 402 -0.23 22.54 24.34
C ASP A 402 -0.56 23.89 23.70
N PHE A 403 -1.65 24.51 24.14
CA PHE A 403 -2.14 25.78 23.60
C PHE A 403 -2.03 26.93 24.63
N LYS A 404 -1.26 26.74 25.70
CA LYS A 404 -0.95 27.83 26.62
C LYS A 404 -0.20 28.93 25.85
N PRO A 405 -0.63 30.21 25.95
CA PRO A 405 0.20 31.31 25.50
C PRO A 405 1.52 31.24 26.26
N ILE A 406 2.64 31.32 25.54
CA ILE A 406 3.96 31.53 26.17
C ILE A 406 3.95 32.95 26.73
N ALA A 407 3.39 33.11 27.93
CA ALA A 407 3.58 34.29 28.73
C ALA A 407 4.81 34.05 29.61
N GLU A 408 5.82 34.91 29.43
CA GLU A 408 6.97 35.11 30.31
C GLU A 408 8.14 34.10 30.27
N THR A 409 9.00 34.27 29.26
CA THR A 409 10.45 34.41 29.49
C THR A 409 11.00 35.52 28.61
N ALA A 410 10.65 36.75 28.94
CA ALA A 410 11.30 37.96 28.44
C ALA A 410 11.99 38.67 29.61
N ARG A 411 13.06 38.08 30.17
CA ARG A 411 14.10 38.80 30.93
C ARG A 411 15.46 38.10 30.81
N VAL A 412 16.30 38.68 29.96
CA VAL A 412 17.76 38.85 30.07
C VAL A 412 18.64 37.60 30.25
N SER A 413 19.33 37.21 29.17
CA SER A 413 20.79 37.26 29.15
C SER A 413 21.30 37.28 27.70
N GLU A 414 21.64 38.47 27.22
CA GLU A 414 22.70 38.61 26.21
C GLU A 414 23.93 37.91 26.76
N TYR A 415 24.38 36.82 26.13
CA TYR A 415 25.80 36.54 25.89
C TYR A 415 25.90 35.44 24.85
N SER A 416 26.33 35.86 23.66
CA SER A 416 26.93 35.05 22.62
C SER A 416 27.94 34.07 23.20
N ILE A 417 27.82 32.79 22.86
CA ILE A 417 28.93 31.83 22.92
C ILE A 417 28.92 30.98 21.63
N PHE A 418 28.97 31.67 20.48
CA PHE A 418 29.98 31.28 19.50
C PHE A 418 31.28 31.93 19.96
N GLU A 419 32.06 31.21 20.76
CA GLU A 419 33.53 31.30 20.89
C GLU A 419 33.97 30.56 22.16
N LYS A 420 34.41 29.30 21.98
CA LYS A 420 35.56 28.72 22.69
C LYS A 420 35.90 27.38 22.06
N PHE A 421 36.68 27.43 20.97
CA PHE A 421 37.87 26.61 20.81
C PHE A 421 38.83 27.37 19.88
N GLN A 422 39.89 27.92 20.45
CA GLN A 422 41.03 28.51 19.73
C GLN A 422 42.11 27.43 19.49
N ASN A 423 42.55 27.37 18.22
CA ASN A 423 43.90 27.12 17.67
C ASN A 423 44.65 25.83 18.03
N THR A 424 45.12 25.04 17.06
CA THR A 424 46.19 25.32 16.06
C THR A 424 46.20 24.16 15.03
N ALA A 425 46.62 24.22 13.75
CA ALA A 425 47.29 25.19 12.89
C ALA A 425 47.09 24.79 11.40
N ASN A 426 47.24 25.79 10.50
CA ASN A 426 47.64 25.71 9.08
C ASN A 426 46.64 25.13 8.07
N GLN A 427 46.44 25.66 6.86
CA GLN A 427 46.87 26.88 6.15
C GLN A 427 46.14 26.83 4.77
N PHE A 428 45.90 28.01 4.19
CA PHE A 428 45.63 28.31 2.76
C PHE A 428 44.18 28.53 2.26
N GLU A 429 43.87 29.83 2.20
CA GLU A 429 43.41 30.63 1.04
C GLU A 429 42.00 30.47 0.46
N THR A 430 41.14 31.36 1.00
CA THR A 430 40.13 32.19 0.32
C THR A 430 40.39 32.54 -1.16
N LEU A 431 39.31 32.65 -1.95
CA LEU A 431 39.02 33.85 -2.75
C LEU A 431 37.56 33.94 -3.29
N ASN A 432 36.79 34.84 -2.67
CA ASN A 432 35.82 35.81 -3.22
C ASN A 432 34.72 35.42 -4.25
N LYS A 433 33.44 35.68 -3.89
CA LYS A 433 32.70 36.91 -4.30
C LYS A 433 31.27 37.05 -3.69
N LYS A 434 31.12 38.12 -2.90
CA LYS A 434 29.99 39.07 -2.66
C LYS A 434 28.59 38.77 -3.24
N SER A 435 27.55 38.78 -2.38
CA SER A 435 26.54 39.87 -2.16
C SER A 435 25.50 40.02 -3.29
N SER A 436 24.17 39.97 -3.08
CA SER A 436 23.39 40.91 -2.27
C SER A 436 21.95 40.41 -2.06
N ARG A 437 21.37 40.72 -0.90
CA ARG A 437 19.94 40.62 -0.55
C ARG A 437 19.11 41.64 -1.34
N THR A 438 17.88 41.29 -1.72
CA THR A 438 16.76 42.24 -1.74
C THR A 438 15.46 41.56 -1.31
N CYS A 439 14.88 42.09 -0.24
CA CYS A 439 13.56 41.80 0.31
C CYS A 439 12.60 42.90 -0.18
N ILE A 440 11.39 42.54 -0.62
CA ILE A 440 10.28 43.50 -0.73
C ILE A 440 9.02 42.81 -0.18
N CYS A 441 8.55 43.28 0.97
CA CYS A 441 7.20 43.10 1.46
C CYS A 441 6.45 44.45 1.37
N SER A 442 5.12 44.34 1.36
CA SER A 442 4.08 45.38 1.51
C SER A 442 3.58 46.10 0.27
N LEU A 443 2.30 45.83 -0.07
CA LEU A 443 1.27 46.82 -0.38
C LEU A 443 -0.06 46.09 -0.65
N LEU A 444 -0.95 45.99 0.34
CA LEU A 444 -2.41 46.02 0.14
C LEU A 444 -3.08 46.52 1.42
N LYS A 445 -3.34 47.83 1.44
CA LYS A 445 -4.39 48.50 2.22
C LYS A 445 -5.11 49.44 1.26
N ASN A 446 -6.29 49.01 0.80
CA ASN A 446 -7.55 49.76 0.73
C ASN A 446 -8.60 48.88 0.08
#